data_AF-A0A0B3S3M6-F1
#
_entry.id   AF-A0A0B3S3M6-F1
#
_cell.length_a   1.000
_cell.length_b   1.000
_cell.length_c   1.000
_cell.angle_alpha   90.00
_cell.angle_beta   90.00
_cell.angle_gamma   90.00
#
_symmetry.space_group_name_H-M   'P 1'
#
loop_
_entity.id
_entity.type
_entity.pdbx_description
1 polymer ?
#
loop_
_entity_poly.entity_id
_entity_poly.type
_entity_poly.pdbx_seq_one_letter_code
_entity_poly.pdbx_strand_id
1 'polypeptide(L)'
;MMRGLARVFGQIVAVVLLAGPALAQVGTGPVPAHATTRSYGDGWTCDLGFQLTDGACVKLTLPANAYATGRSYGPGWSCLRGYAPSDTACIAITLPENAHLDRSGTRWRCDKEFTSKNGVCALER
;
A
#
# COMPACT_ATOMS: atom_id res chain seq x y z
N MET A 1 16.84 65.47 41.29
CA MET A 1 16.85 64.42 42.35
C MET A 1 17.01 63.06 41.70
N MET A 2 17.79 62.21 42.36
CA MET A 2 18.38 60.97 41.89
C MET A 2 17.45 59.74 41.98
N ARG A 3 17.73 58.75 41.10
CA ARG A 3 17.61 57.26 41.25
C ARG A 3 16.29 56.56 40.92
N GLY A 4 16.41 55.56 40.04
CA GLY A 4 15.44 54.50 39.80
C GLY A 4 15.74 53.64 38.57
N LEU A 5 16.87 52.92 38.57
CA LEU A 5 17.20 51.86 37.61
C LEU A 5 16.27 50.66 37.78
N ALA A 6 15.68 50.15 36.70
CA ALA A 6 15.60 48.70 36.44
C ALA A 6 15.18 48.44 34.99
N ARG A 7 16.12 47.91 34.22
CA ARG A 7 15.89 47.32 32.89
C ARG A 7 14.90 46.17 33.03
N VAL A 8 13.76 46.22 32.35
CA VAL A 8 12.92 45.03 32.19
C VAL A 8 13.58 44.17 31.10
N PHE A 9 14.42 43.24 31.57
CA PHE A 9 14.80 42.01 30.87
C PHE A 9 13.52 41.40 30.27
N GLY A 10 13.45 41.11 28.99
CA GLY A 10 14.19 40.01 28.42
C GLY A 10 13.28 38.79 28.33
N GLN A 11 12.95 38.43 27.09
CA GLN A 11 12.75 37.06 26.61
C GLN A 11 11.34 36.43 26.70
N ILE A 12 10.76 36.29 25.50
CA ILE A 12 10.29 35.02 24.92
C ILE A 12 9.30 34.26 25.81
N VAL A 13 8.00 34.51 25.58
CA VAL A 13 6.96 33.54 25.89
C VAL A 13 7.30 32.27 25.11
N ALA A 14 7.76 31.25 25.82
CA ALA A 14 8.10 29.96 25.24
C ALA A 14 6.85 29.36 24.59
N VAL A 15 6.78 29.42 23.27
CA VAL A 15 5.98 28.48 22.49
C VAL A 15 6.68 27.13 22.64
N VAL A 16 6.40 26.45 23.75
CA VAL A 16 6.71 25.02 23.88
C VAL A 16 5.77 24.32 22.92
N LEU A 17 6.22 24.22 21.67
CA LEU A 17 5.67 23.28 20.69
C LEU A 17 5.66 21.93 21.38
N LEU A 18 4.48 21.38 21.59
CA LEU A 18 4.26 20.00 22.03
C LEU A 18 4.87 19.08 20.97
N ALA A 19 6.19 18.87 21.04
CA ALA A 19 6.88 17.79 20.37
C ALA A 19 6.50 16.50 21.11
N GLY A 20 5.26 16.05 20.89
CA GLY A 20 4.85 14.71 21.28
C GLY A 20 5.82 13.70 20.64
N PRO A 21 6.12 12.57 21.32
CA PRO A 21 7.00 11.57 20.79
C PRO A 21 6.44 11.07 19.45
N ALA A 22 7.20 11.27 18.37
CA ALA A 22 6.88 10.71 17.07
C ALA A 22 7.10 9.19 17.16
N LEU A 23 6.03 8.41 17.32
CA LEU A 23 6.06 6.95 17.14
C LEU A 23 6.20 6.64 15.65
N ALA A 24 7.37 6.91 15.07
CA ALA A 24 7.65 6.75 13.64
C ALA A 24 8.33 5.42 13.29
N GLN A 25 8.62 4.55 14.27
CA GLN A 25 9.50 3.41 14.06
C GLN A 25 8.81 2.07 14.37
N VAL A 26 7.67 1.80 13.73
CA VAL A 26 7.13 0.43 13.69
C VAL A 26 8.05 -0.39 12.78
N GLY A 27 9.00 -1.10 13.40
CA GLY A 27 9.92 -1.96 12.66
C GLY A 27 11.31 -2.16 13.27
N THR A 28 11.76 -1.34 14.23
CA THR A 28 13.11 -1.41 14.83
C THR A 28 13.17 -2.09 16.21
N GLY A 29 12.13 -2.83 16.57
CA GLY A 29 12.06 -3.62 17.82
C GLY A 29 12.43 -5.10 17.64
N PRO A 30 12.22 -5.93 18.67
CA PRO A 30 12.32 -7.38 18.54
C PRO A 30 11.42 -7.87 17.40
N VAL A 31 11.90 -8.87 16.67
CA VAL A 31 11.18 -9.44 15.53
C VAL A 31 9.95 -10.20 16.06
N PRO A 32 8.72 -9.79 15.72
CA PRO A 32 7.53 -10.50 16.16
C PRO A 32 7.33 -11.80 15.36
N ALA A 33 6.30 -12.58 15.72
CA ALA A 33 5.89 -13.73 14.91
C ALA A 33 5.48 -13.30 13.49
N HIS A 34 5.74 -14.17 12.51
CA HIS A 34 5.45 -13.95 11.09
C HIS A 34 6.15 -12.73 10.48
N ALA A 35 7.36 -12.45 10.96
CA ALA A 35 8.23 -11.42 10.44
C ALA A 35 9.66 -11.93 10.26
N THR A 36 10.33 -11.37 9.27
CA THR A 36 11.73 -11.65 8.96
C THR A 36 12.55 -10.37 9.05
N THR A 37 13.78 -10.47 9.57
CA THR A 37 14.72 -9.35 9.59
C THR A 37 15.03 -8.89 8.17
N ARG A 38 15.15 -7.57 7.99
CA ARG A 38 15.55 -7.04 6.68
C ARG A 38 16.99 -7.40 6.40
N SER A 39 17.30 -7.65 5.13
CA SER A 39 18.67 -7.91 4.69
C SER A 39 19.55 -6.66 4.66
N TYR A 40 18.94 -5.47 4.71
CA TYR A 40 19.63 -4.20 4.78
C TYR A 40 18.84 -3.20 5.64
N GLY A 41 19.57 -2.28 6.29
CA GLY A 41 19.03 -1.38 7.30
C GLY A 41 18.59 -2.10 8.57
N ASP A 42 18.13 -1.33 9.56
CA ASP A 42 17.62 -1.90 10.80
C ASP A 42 16.14 -2.29 10.65
N GLY A 43 15.77 -3.38 11.34
CA GLY A 43 14.38 -3.77 11.55
C GLY A 43 13.91 -5.00 10.79
N TRP A 44 12.59 -5.14 10.68
CA TRP A 44 11.93 -6.31 10.12
C TRP A 44 10.83 -5.96 9.11
N THR A 45 10.36 -6.98 8.38
CA THR A 45 9.18 -6.93 7.53
C THR A 45 8.29 -8.14 7.81
N CYS A 46 6.98 -8.00 7.65
CA CYS A 46 6.09 -9.15 7.71
C CYS A 46 6.43 -10.15 6.61
N ASP A 47 6.26 -11.43 6.93
CA ASP A 47 6.42 -12.52 5.98
C ASP A 47 5.36 -12.44 4.87
N LEU A 48 5.61 -13.10 3.74
CA LEU A 48 4.67 -13.13 2.63
C LEU A 48 3.32 -13.70 3.08
N GLY A 49 2.24 -12.97 2.81
CA GLY A 49 0.89 -13.34 3.25
C GLY A 49 0.52 -12.80 4.63
N PHE A 50 1.34 -11.92 5.22
CA PHE A 50 1.04 -11.18 6.44
C PHE A 50 1.14 -9.68 6.19
N GLN A 51 0.35 -8.89 6.92
CA GLN A 51 0.31 -7.44 6.84
C GLN A 51 0.48 -6.83 8.22
N LEU A 52 1.17 -5.70 8.28
CA LEU A 52 1.39 -4.95 9.52
C LEU A 52 0.07 -4.31 9.97
N THR A 53 -0.38 -4.62 11.18
CA THR A 53 -1.54 -4.02 11.84
C THR A 53 -1.23 -3.88 13.31
N ASP A 54 -1.32 -2.65 13.84
CA ASP A 54 -1.07 -2.32 15.26
C ASP A 54 0.24 -2.91 15.84
N GLY A 55 1.30 -2.90 15.03
CA GLY A 55 2.63 -3.40 15.44
C GLY A 55 2.82 -4.91 15.35
N ALA A 56 1.83 -5.66 14.86
CA ALA A 56 1.90 -7.11 14.65
C ALA A 56 1.73 -7.48 13.17
N CYS A 57 2.30 -8.62 12.78
CA CYS A 57 2.08 -9.21 11.46
C CYS A 57 0.85 -10.12 11.51
N VAL A 58 -0.27 -9.60 10.99
CA VAL A 58 -1.55 -10.31 10.95
C VAL A 58 -1.69 -11.02 9.60
N LYS A 59 -2.21 -12.25 9.61
CA LYS A 59 -2.40 -13.03 8.40
C LYS A 59 -3.36 -12.31 7.45
N LEU A 60 -2.91 -12.12 6.21
CA LEU A 60 -3.71 -11.51 5.17
C LEU A 60 -4.82 -12.47 4.74
N THR A 61 -6.05 -11.96 4.67
CA THR A 61 -7.17 -12.70 4.08
C THR A 61 -7.08 -12.60 2.57
N LEU A 62 -6.65 -13.68 1.92
CA LEU A 62 -6.60 -13.74 0.46
C LEU A 62 -7.96 -14.23 -0.07
N PRO A 63 -8.64 -13.46 -0.94
CA PRO A 63 -9.81 -13.98 -1.62
C PRO A 63 -9.42 -15.08 -2.61
N ALA A 64 -10.42 -15.83 -3.07
CA ALA A 64 -10.22 -16.78 -4.16
C ALA A 64 -9.61 -16.06 -5.39
N ASN A 65 -8.70 -16.76 -6.08
CA ASN A 65 -8.01 -16.27 -7.28
C ASN A 65 -7.10 -15.05 -7.05
N ALA A 66 -6.55 -14.91 -5.84
CA ALA A 66 -5.56 -13.88 -5.50
C ALA A 66 -4.25 -14.48 -4.98
N TYR A 67 -3.19 -13.68 -5.00
CA TYR A 67 -1.90 -13.98 -4.41
C TYR A 67 -1.39 -12.80 -3.57
N ALA A 68 -0.62 -13.10 -2.52
CA ALA A 68 -0.01 -12.08 -1.68
C ALA A 68 1.12 -11.38 -2.45
N THR A 69 1.18 -10.05 -2.35
CA THR A 69 2.20 -9.24 -3.06
C THR A 69 3.39 -8.87 -2.20
N GLY A 70 3.29 -9.04 -0.88
CA GLY A 70 4.29 -8.55 0.08
C GLY A 70 4.34 -7.02 0.19
N ARG A 71 3.40 -6.30 -0.44
CA ARG A 71 3.28 -4.85 -0.27
C ARG A 71 2.67 -4.54 1.09
N SER A 72 3.26 -3.58 1.80
CA SER A 72 2.76 -3.09 3.09
C SER A 72 1.55 -2.17 2.98
N TYR A 73 1.23 -1.71 1.77
CA TYR A 73 0.16 -0.78 1.48
C TYR A 73 -0.90 -1.40 0.57
N GLY A 74 -2.09 -0.78 0.57
CA GLY A 74 -3.24 -1.29 -0.15
C GLY A 74 -3.73 -2.63 0.41
N PRO A 75 -4.39 -3.46 -0.41
CA PRO A 75 -4.98 -4.72 0.05
C PRO A 75 -3.94 -5.82 0.35
N GLY A 76 -2.65 -5.61 0.08
CA GLY A 76 -1.61 -6.61 0.30
C GLY A 76 -1.63 -7.81 -0.67
N TRP A 77 -2.71 -7.99 -1.44
CA TRP A 77 -2.86 -9.03 -2.46
C TRP A 77 -3.15 -8.45 -3.86
N SER A 78 -3.02 -9.29 -4.88
CA SER A 78 -3.39 -8.98 -6.26
C SER A 78 -4.04 -10.20 -6.91
N CYS A 79 -4.87 -9.97 -7.93
CA CYS A 79 -5.54 -11.04 -8.63
C CYS A 79 -4.59 -11.84 -9.51
N LEU A 80 -4.81 -13.15 -9.58
CA LEU A 80 -4.15 -14.01 -10.56
C LEU A 80 -4.48 -13.53 -11.99
N ARG A 81 -3.60 -13.86 -12.93
CA ARG A 81 -3.83 -13.59 -14.35
C ARG A 81 -5.15 -14.25 -14.80
N GLY A 82 -5.99 -13.49 -15.50
CA GLY A 82 -7.34 -13.90 -15.88
C GLY A 82 -8.43 -13.47 -14.90
N TYR A 83 -8.07 -12.76 -13.82
CA TYR A 83 -9.03 -12.25 -12.84
C TYR A 83 -8.86 -10.74 -12.63
N ALA A 84 -9.98 -10.02 -12.53
CA ALA A 84 -10.02 -8.59 -12.25
C ALA A 84 -10.39 -8.31 -10.79
N PRO A 85 -9.79 -7.29 -10.16
CA PRO A 85 -10.15 -6.91 -8.80
C PRO A 85 -11.56 -6.33 -8.72
N SER A 86 -12.31 -6.73 -7.71
CA SER A 86 -13.62 -6.18 -7.34
C SER A 86 -13.69 -6.15 -5.83
N ASP A 87 -13.71 -4.96 -5.22
CA ASP A 87 -13.72 -4.69 -3.77
C ASP A 87 -12.94 -5.69 -2.90
N THR A 88 -13.56 -6.83 -2.56
CA THR A 88 -13.00 -7.87 -1.69
C THR A 88 -12.71 -9.20 -2.40
N ALA A 89 -12.68 -9.24 -3.73
CA ALA A 89 -12.61 -10.45 -4.54
C ALA A 89 -11.83 -10.27 -5.86
N CYS A 90 -11.51 -11.41 -6.47
CA CYS A 90 -10.98 -11.49 -7.83
C CYS A 90 -11.98 -12.23 -8.71
N ILE A 91 -12.58 -11.51 -9.65
CA ILE A 91 -13.64 -12.02 -10.54
C ILE A 91 -13.02 -12.44 -11.86
N ALA A 92 -13.44 -13.61 -12.38
CA ALA A 92 -12.94 -14.12 -13.65
C ALA A 92 -13.25 -13.14 -14.79
N ILE A 93 -12.24 -12.87 -15.62
CA ILE A 93 -12.38 -12.04 -16.81
C ILE A 93 -12.99 -12.90 -17.91
N THR A 94 -14.17 -12.50 -18.38
CA THR A 94 -14.73 -13.05 -19.61
C THR A 94 -14.08 -12.33 -20.78
N LEU A 95 -13.34 -13.06 -21.61
CA LEU A 95 -12.73 -12.52 -22.82
C LEU A 95 -13.76 -12.55 -23.96
N PRO A 96 -14.05 -11.41 -24.61
CA PRO A 96 -14.78 -11.45 -25.87
C PRO A 96 -13.92 -12.08 -26.97
N GLU A 97 -14.56 -12.42 -28.09
CA GLU A 97 -13.84 -12.87 -29.29
C GLU A 97 -12.87 -11.77 -29.76
N ASN A 98 -11.70 -12.18 -30.28
CA ASN A 98 -10.64 -11.28 -30.76
C ASN A 98 -10.05 -10.37 -29.67
N ALA A 99 -9.89 -10.91 -28.46
CA ALA A 99 -9.27 -10.23 -27.34
C ALA A 99 -8.26 -11.10 -26.60
N HIS A 100 -7.27 -10.45 -25.99
CA HIS A 100 -6.27 -11.09 -25.14
C HIS A 100 -6.11 -10.34 -23.81
N LEU A 101 -5.64 -11.05 -22.79
CA LEU A 101 -5.22 -10.43 -21.54
C LEU A 101 -4.00 -9.53 -21.75
N ASP A 102 -4.02 -8.34 -21.18
CA ASP A 102 -2.89 -7.42 -21.26
C ASP A 102 -1.65 -7.94 -20.50
N ARG A 103 -0.59 -7.13 -20.45
CA ARG A 103 0.64 -7.51 -19.73
C ARG A 103 0.41 -7.71 -18.23
N SER A 104 -0.48 -6.92 -17.62
CA SER A 104 -0.82 -7.08 -16.19
C SER A 104 -1.59 -8.37 -15.93
N GLY A 105 -2.36 -8.83 -16.92
CA GLY A 105 -3.15 -10.05 -16.82
C GLY A 105 -4.46 -9.89 -16.05
N THR A 106 -4.74 -8.69 -15.53
CA THR A 106 -5.97 -8.38 -14.78
C THR A 106 -6.95 -7.50 -15.58
N ARG A 107 -6.60 -7.23 -16.85
CA ARG A 107 -7.41 -6.53 -17.84
C ARG A 107 -7.21 -7.20 -19.20
N TRP A 108 -8.10 -6.90 -20.14
CA TRP A 108 -8.00 -7.38 -21.51
C TRP A 108 -8.00 -6.22 -22.51
N ARG A 109 -7.51 -6.50 -23.71
CA ARG A 109 -7.54 -5.59 -24.86
C ARG A 109 -7.87 -6.37 -26.12
N CYS A 110 -8.38 -5.67 -27.13
CA CYS A 110 -8.59 -6.26 -28.43
C CYS A 110 -7.26 -6.70 -29.05
N ASP A 111 -7.33 -7.78 -29.81
CA ASP A 111 -6.25 -8.21 -30.68
C ASP A 111 -5.93 -7.13 -31.71
N LYS A 112 -4.74 -7.26 -32.30
CA LYS A 112 -4.32 -6.37 -33.38
C LYS A 112 -5.37 -6.43 -34.50
N GLU A 113 -5.71 -5.28 -35.07
CA GLU A 113 -6.76 -5.05 -36.08
C GLU A 113 -8.20 -4.90 -35.55
N PHE A 114 -8.49 -5.18 -34.28
CA PHE A 114 -9.83 -5.03 -33.71
C PHE A 114 -9.93 -3.82 -32.77
N THR A 115 -11.09 -3.16 -32.77
CA THR A 115 -11.39 -2.04 -31.87
C THR A 115 -12.52 -2.39 -30.91
N SER A 116 -12.39 -1.91 -29.66
CA SER A 116 -13.39 -2.08 -28.62
C SER A 116 -14.64 -1.26 -28.92
N LYS A 117 -15.78 -1.93 -29.06
CA LYS A 117 -17.11 -1.33 -29.18
C LYS A 117 -18.08 -2.08 -28.26
N ASN A 118 -18.68 -1.38 -27.29
CA ASN A 118 -19.68 -1.95 -26.37
C ASN A 118 -19.24 -3.26 -25.66
N GLY A 119 -17.97 -3.36 -25.27
CA GLY A 119 -17.46 -4.55 -24.58
C GLY A 119 -17.12 -5.74 -25.49
N VAL A 120 -17.18 -5.57 -26.82
CA VAL A 120 -16.70 -6.57 -27.79
C VAL A 120 -15.59 -5.98 -28.67
N CYS A 121 -14.79 -6.85 -29.27
CA CYS A 121 -13.77 -6.47 -30.24
C CYS A 121 -14.28 -6.75 -31.65
N ALA A 122 -14.39 -5.68 -32.45
CA ALA A 122 -14.90 -5.74 -33.81
C ALA A 122 -13.98 -4.95 -34.75
N LEU A 123 -13.94 -5.35 -36.03
CA LEU A 123 -13.26 -4.58 -37.05
C LEU A 123 -13.92 -3.21 -37.21
N GLU A 124 -13.11 -2.17 -37.39
CA GLU A 124 -13.62 -0.89 -37.88
C GLU A 124 -13.90 -1.02 -39.37
N ARG A 125 -15.14 -0.72 -39.77
CA ARG A 125 -15.54 -0.59 -41.18
C ARG A 125 -15.43 0.86 -41.60
#